data_AF-A0A378P2Q8-F1
#
_entry.id   AF-A0A378P2Q8-F1
#
_cell.length_a   1.000
_cell.length_b   1.000
_cell.length_c   1.000
_cell.angle_alpha   90.00
_cell.angle_beta   90.00
_cell.angle_gamma   90.00
#
_symmetry.space_group_name_H-M   'P 1'
#
loop_
_entity.id
_entity.type
_entity.pdbx_description
1 polymer ?
#
loop_
_entity_poly.entity_id
_entity_poly.type
_entity_poly.pdbx_seq_one_letter_code
_entity_poly.pdbx_strand_id
1 'polypeptide(L)'
;MMFTKCSVFIATSLDGFISREDGSIDWLTKANALVPSGEDGGYKEFISTVDGLIMGRHSFEKVLSFDPWPYDELPTVVMSSKPIEIPAHLKHVSASSETPIKLVQRLTND
;
A
#
# COMPACT_ATOMS: atom_id res chain seq x y z
N MET A 1 13.18 -11.77 21.56
CA MET A 1 13.19 -10.39 21.04
C MET A 1 12.50 -10.43 19.69
N MET A 2 11.35 -9.77 19.54
CA MET A 2 10.68 -9.67 18.25
C MET A 2 11.41 -8.60 17.42
N PHE A 3 11.91 -8.99 16.25
CA PHE A 3 12.48 -8.04 15.29
C PHE A 3 11.37 -7.59 14.37
N THR A 4 11.29 -6.29 14.09
CA THR A 4 10.38 -5.82 13.04
C THR A 4 10.85 -6.33 11.69
N LYS A 5 9.90 -6.86 10.92
CA LYS A 5 10.13 -7.27 9.53
C LYS A 5 9.42 -6.30 8.59
N CYS A 6 10.18 -5.56 7.80
CA CYS A 6 9.64 -4.81 6.68
C CYS A 6 9.56 -5.71 5.44
N SER A 7 8.39 -5.85 4.84
CA SER A 7 8.16 -6.66 3.64
C SER A 7 7.61 -5.81 2.50
N VAL A 8 7.87 -6.22 1.25
CA VAL A 8 7.24 -5.66 0.06
C VAL A 8 6.43 -6.75 -0.61
N PHE A 9 5.16 -6.46 -0.91
CA PHE A 9 4.28 -7.31 -1.70
C PHE A 9 3.75 -6.47 -2.87
N ILE A 10 4.15 -6.81 -4.09
CA ILE A 10 3.90 -5.96 -5.25
C ILE A 10 3.77 -6.79 -6.53
N ALA A 11 2.87 -6.37 -7.41
CA ALA A 11 2.78 -6.89 -8.77
C ALA A 11 3.64 -6.03 -9.72
N THR A 12 4.32 -6.69 -10.65
CA THR A 12 5.12 -6.01 -11.69
C THR A 12 4.79 -6.58 -13.06
N SER A 13 5.04 -5.80 -14.10
CA SER A 13 5.20 -6.33 -15.45
C SER A 13 6.46 -7.20 -15.52
N LEU A 14 6.62 -7.95 -16.62
CA LEU A 14 7.77 -8.83 -16.82
C LEU A 14 9.11 -8.07 -16.84
N ASP A 15 9.09 -6.83 -17.34
CA ASP A 15 10.21 -5.90 -17.39
C ASP A 15 10.36 -5.04 -16.12
N GLY A 16 9.57 -5.31 -15.07
CA GLY A 16 9.79 -4.78 -13.73
C GLY A 16 9.09 -3.43 -13.43
N PHE A 17 8.17 -2.97 -14.26
CA PHE A 17 7.39 -1.76 -14.00
C PHE A 17 6.12 -2.07 -13.18
N ILE A 18 5.70 -1.11 -12.36
CA ILE A 18 4.51 -1.25 -11.47
C ILE A 18 3.31 -0.43 -11.96
N SER A 19 3.55 0.57 -12.81
CA SER A 19 2.55 1.41 -13.44
C SER A 19 3.06 1.86 -14.81
N ARG A 20 2.15 2.36 -15.64
CA ARG A 20 2.54 3.16 -16.80
C ARG A 20 3.05 4.54 -16.38
N GLU A 21 3.56 5.30 -17.34
CA GLU A 21 4.02 6.68 -17.13
C GLU A 21 2.90 7.62 -16.65
N ASP A 22 1.65 7.34 -17.04
CA ASP A 22 0.47 8.08 -16.58
C ASP A 22 -0.08 7.59 -15.22
N GLY A 23 0.59 6.64 -14.57
CA GLY A 23 0.18 6.04 -13.31
C GLY A 23 -0.95 5.00 -13.43
N SER A 24 -1.40 4.67 -14.65
CA SER A 24 -2.41 3.63 -14.86
C SER A 24 -1.85 2.23 -14.62
N ILE A 25 -2.76 1.35 -14.18
CA ILE A 25 -2.50 -0.07 -13.88
C ILE A 25 -3.46 -0.97 -14.68
N ASP A 26 -3.95 -0.49 -15.82
CA ASP A 26 -4.97 -1.18 -16.63
C ASP A 26 -4.51 -2.58 -17.06
N TRP A 27 -3.19 -2.74 -17.30
CA TRP A 27 -2.57 -4.02 -17.61
C TRP A 27 -2.76 -5.03 -16.46
N LEU A 28 -2.61 -4.58 -15.21
CA LEU A 28 -2.79 -5.40 -14.03
C LEU A 28 -4.27 -5.73 -13.81
N THR A 29 -5.16 -4.75 -14.00
CA THR A 29 -6.62 -4.98 -13.90
C THR A 29 -7.10 -6.01 -14.93
N LYS A 30 -6.60 -5.92 -16.18
CA LYS A 30 -6.89 -6.90 -17.24
C LYS A 30 -6.35 -8.29 -16.90
N ALA A 31 -5.15 -8.37 -16.34
CA ALA A 31 -4.58 -9.65 -15.89
C ALA A 31 -5.39 -10.25 -14.74
N ASN A 32 -5.77 -9.44 -13.74
CA ASN A 32 -6.59 -9.88 -12.60
C ASN A 32 -7.98 -10.38 -13.03
N ALA A 33 -8.57 -9.83 -14.10
CA ALA A 33 -9.85 -10.30 -14.63
C ALA A 33 -9.79 -11.74 -15.20
N LEU A 34 -8.59 -12.26 -15.47
CA LEU A 34 -8.36 -13.63 -15.95
C LEU A 34 -8.03 -14.61 -14.81
N VAL A 35 -7.85 -14.11 -13.59
CA VAL A 35 -7.54 -14.93 -12.42
C VAL A 35 -8.77 -15.77 -12.05
N PRO A 36 -8.62 -17.10 -11.83
CA PRO A 36 -9.73 -17.95 -11.42
C PRO A 36 -10.37 -17.46 -10.12
N SER A 37 -11.69 -17.63 -10.00
CA SER A 37 -12.41 -17.26 -8.78
C SER A 37 -11.82 -17.96 -7.56
N GLY A 38 -11.49 -17.19 -6.53
CA GLY A 38 -10.91 -17.67 -5.27
C GLY A 38 -9.38 -17.57 -5.20
N GLU A 39 -8.71 -17.37 -6.32
CA GLU A 39 -7.27 -17.09 -6.36
C GLU A 39 -7.02 -15.58 -6.20
N ASP A 40 -6.01 -15.19 -5.43
CA ASP A 40 -5.67 -13.79 -5.15
C ASP A 40 -4.15 -13.52 -5.11
N GLY A 41 -3.34 -14.50 -5.56
CA GLY A 41 -1.88 -14.39 -5.55
C GLY A 41 -1.28 -14.44 -4.15
N GLY A 42 -1.99 -14.97 -3.15
CA GLY A 42 -1.56 -15.03 -1.76
C GLY A 42 -1.73 -13.71 -1.01
N TYR A 43 -2.45 -12.73 -1.57
CA TYR A 43 -2.61 -11.41 -0.97
C TYR A 43 -3.28 -11.48 0.40
N LYS A 44 -4.40 -12.20 0.53
CA LYS A 44 -5.12 -12.31 1.82
C LYS A 44 -4.27 -12.95 2.91
N GLU A 45 -3.52 -13.99 2.57
CA GLU A 45 -2.61 -14.63 3.52
C GLU A 45 -1.52 -13.65 3.95
N PHE A 46 -0.88 -12.96 2.99
CA PHE A 46 0.17 -11.99 3.29
C PHE A 46 -0.34 -10.84 4.17
N ILE A 47 -1.42 -10.16 3.76
CA ILE A 47 -1.90 -8.95 4.45
C ILE A 47 -2.40 -9.28 5.87
N SER A 48 -2.85 -10.51 6.12
CA SER A 48 -3.23 -10.96 7.47
C SER A 48 -2.08 -11.00 8.48
N THR A 49 -0.83 -10.98 7.99
CA THR A 49 0.39 -10.97 8.83
C THR A 49 0.96 -9.57 9.05
N VAL A 50 0.32 -8.54 8.47
CA VAL A 50 0.83 -7.17 8.44
C VAL A 50 0.13 -6.34 9.53
N ASP A 51 0.92 -5.76 10.43
CA ASP A 51 0.40 -4.90 11.51
C ASP A 51 0.19 -3.44 11.08
N GLY A 52 0.82 -3.01 9.98
CA GLY A 52 0.70 -1.66 9.45
C GLY A 52 1.30 -1.51 8.05
N LEU A 53 0.80 -0.52 7.31
CA LEU A 53 1.16 -0.25 5.93
C LEU A 53 1.85 1.10 5.78
N ILE A 54 2.92 1.14 5.00
CA ILE A 54 3.57 2.39 4.57
C ILE A 54 3.47 2.45 3.05
N MET A 55 2.98 3.57 2.52
CA MET A 55 2.89 3.78 1.07
C MET A 55 3.31 5.20 0.68
N GLY A 56 3.73 5.38 -0.57
CA GLY A 56 3.99 6.71 -1.11
C GLY A 56 2.70 7.44 -1.52
N ARG A 57 2.77 8.77 -1.59
CA ARG A 57 1.66 9.63 -2.04
C ARG A 57 0.96 9.18 -3.33
N HIS A 58 1.72 8.81 -4.37
CA HIS A 58 1.11 8.41 -5.65
C HIS A 58 0.35 7.09 -5.55
N SER A 59 0.84 6.14 -4.75
CA SER A 59 0.10 4.92 -4.43
C SER A 59 -1.18 5.24 -3.67
N PHE A 60 -1.12 6.15 -2.69
CA PHE A 60 -2.28 6.60 -1.94
C PHE A 60 -3.34 7.25 -2.85
N GLU A 61 -2.95 8.21 -3.68
CA GLU A 61 -3.83 8.87 -4.66
C GLU A 61 -4.50 7.85 -5.59
N LYS A 62 -3.77 6.80 -5.99
CA LYS A 62 -4.33 5.72 -6.81
C LYS A 62 -5.34 4.88 -6.03
N VAL A 63 -5.02 4.48 -4.81
CA VAL A 63 -5.92 3.67 -3.97
C VAL A 63 -7.18 4.44 -3.59
N LEU A 64 -7.13 5.77 -3.45
CA LEU A 64 -8.32 6.59 -3.26
C LEU A 64 -9.34 6.48 -4.40
N SER A 65 -8.92 6.05 -5.60
CA SER A 65 -9.82 5.78 -6.72
C SER A 65 -10.52 4.42 -6.64
N PHE A 66 -10.11 3.55 -5.71
CA PHE A 66 -10.74 2.26 -5.47
C PHE A 66 -11.89 2.43 -4.49
N ASP A 67 -13.03 1.82 -4.83
CA ASP A 67 -14.20 1.76 -3.97
C ASP A 67 -14.61 0.29 -3.79
N PRO A 68 -14.60 -0.24 -2.56
CA PRO A 68 -14.25 0.42 -1.30
C PRO A 68 -12.73 0.60 -1.09
N TRP A 69 -12.36 1.40 -0.07
CA TRP A 69 -10.99 1.44 0.45
C TRP A 69 -10.52 0.03 0.87
N PRO A 70 -9.38 -0.48 0.36
CA PRO A 70 -9.09 -1.92 0.43
C PRO A 70 -8.37 -2.37 1.71
N TYR A 71 -8.00 -1.45 2.60
CA TYR A 71 -7.17 -1.76 3.78
C TYR A 71 -7.94 -1.68 5.10
N ASP A 72 -9.27 -1.50 5.07
CA ASP A 72 -10.13 -1.46 6.26
C ASP A 72 -9.54 -0.58 7.39
N GLU A 73 -9.32 -1.17 8.57
CA GLU A 73 -8.78 -0.50 9.77
C GLU A 73 -7.24 -0.61 9.89
N LEU A 74 -6.54 -1.23 8.93
CA LEU A 74 -5.09 -1.40 8.97
C LEU A 74 -4.40 -0.03 9.04
N PRO A 75 -3.61 0.25 10.11
CA PRO A 75 -2.90 1.52 10.25
C PRO A 75 -2.02 1.79 9.03
N THR A 76 -2.29 2.89 8.34
CA THR A 76 -1.61 3.24 7.09
C THR A 76 -0.92 4.61 7.24
N VAL A 77 0.38 4.65 6.94
CA VAL A 77 1.16 5.90 6.88
C VAL A 77 1.50 6.22 5.43
N VAL A 78 1.02 7.36 4.97
CA VAL A 78 1.33 7.90 3.64
C VAL A 78 2.57 8.79 3.74
N MET A 79 3.62 8.40 3.04
CA MET A 79 4.84 9.18 2.93
C MET A 79 4.69 10.26 1.86
N SER A 80 4.87 11.51 2.27
CA SER A 80 4.85 12.66 1.36
C SER A 80 5.71 13.81 1.88
N SER A 81 6.48 14.43 1.00
CA SER A 81 7.22 15.68 1.29
C SER A 81 6.33 16.92 1.22
N LYS A 82 5.12 16.79 0.66
CA LYS A 82 4.11 17.85 0.57
C LYS A 82 2.88 17.49 1.40
N PRO A 83 2.12 18.46 1.92
CA PRO A 83 0.83 18.19 2.54
C PRO A 83 -0.07 17.36 1.62
N ILE A 84 -0.80 16.42 2.19
CA ILE A 84 -1.81 15.63 1.50
C ILE A 84 -3.13 15.78 2.24
N GLU A 85 -4.22 15.70 1.49
CA GLU A 85 -5.56 15.65 2.06
C GLU A 85 -5.94 14.18 2.28
N ILE A 86 -6.28 13.83 3.52
CA ILE A 86 -6.77 12.50 3.88
C ILE A 86 -8.28 12.64 4.07
N PRO A 87 -9.11 11.91 3.29
CA PRO A 87 -10.55 11.93 3.46
C PRO A 87 -10.97 11.62 4.89
N ALA A 88 -11.91 12.40 5.43
CA ALA A 88 -12.28 12.33 6.83
C ALA A 88 -12.82 10.95 7.29
N HIS A 89 -13.28 10.10 6.37
CA HIS A 89 -13.75 8.74 6.68
C HIS A 89 -12.59 7.75 6.90
N LEU A 90 -11.38 8.04 6.43
CA LEU A 90 -10.19 7.19 6.59
C LEU A 90 -9.52 7.45 7.94
N LYS A 91 -10.09 6.92 9.02
CA LYS A 91 -9.65 7.20 10.41
C LYS A 91 -8.29 6.60 10.76
N HIS A 92 -7.86 5.57 10.06
CA HIS A 92 -6.61 4.83 10.31
C HIS A 92 -5.48 5.23 9.38
N VAL A 93 -5.65 6.30 8.60
CA VAL A 93 -4.65 6.83 7.67
C VAL A 93 -4.03 8.10 8.23
N SER A 94 -2.70 8.17 8.22
CA SER A 94 -1.92 9.34 8.62
C SER A 94 -0.86 9.69 7.58
N ALA A 95 -0.25 10.86 7.68
CA ALA A 95 0.83 11.29 6.79
C ALA A 95 2.15 11.48 7.57
N SER A 96 3.27 11.18 6.93
CA SER A 96 4.60 11.52 7.44
C SER A 96 5.52 12.02 6.32
N SER A 97 6.37 13.00 6.66
CA SER A 97 7.46 13.49 5.80
C SER A 97 8.85 12.99 6.24
N GLU A 98 8.89 12.06 7.20
CA GLU A 98 10.12 11.42 7.65
C GLU A 98 10.77 10.60 6.53
N THR A 99 12.07 10.30 6.66
CA THR A 99 12.72 9.31 5.79
C THR A 99 12.21 7.90 6.14
N PRO A 100 12.27 6.93 5.20
CA PRO A 100 11.77 5.58 5.47
C PRO A 100 12.39 4.95 6.72
N ILE A 101 13.69 5.15 6.94
CA ILE A 101 14.42 4.62 8.10
C ILE A 101 13.89 5.23 9.41
N LYS A 102 13.70 6.55 9.46
CA LYS A 102 13.19 7.23 10.66
C LYS A 102 11.76 6.84 10.95
N LEU A 103 10.94 6.74 9.91
CA LEU A 103 9.55 6.30 10.05
C LEU A 103 9.48 4.88 10.61
N VAL A 104 10.24 3.93 10.05
CA VAL A 104 10.30 2.56 10.57
C VAL A 104 10.76 2.58 12.03
N GLN A 105 11.86 3.27 12.36
CA GLN A 105 12.32 3.39 13.76
C GLN A 105 11.23 3.90 14.70
N ARG A 106 10.49 4.94 14.31
CA ARG A 106 9.41 5.50 15.13
C ARG A 106 8.27 4.49 15.34
N LEU A 107 7.91 3.73 14.30
CA LEU A 107 6.82 2.77 14.36
C LEU A 107 7.17 1.48 15.11
N THR A 108 8.46 1.22 15.34
CA THR A 108 8.94 -0.05 15.89
C THR A 108 9.59 0.05 17.25
N ASN A 109 9.71 1.25 17.80
CA ASN A 109 10.35 1.52 19.09
C ASN A 109 9.35 1.63 20.26
N ASP A 110 8.11 1.18 20.05
CA ASP A 110 7.11 1.02 21.11
C ASP A 110 7.22 -0.36 21.78
#